data_AF-A0AAV5XLZ2-F1
#
_entry.id   AF-A0AAV5XLZ2-F1
#
_cell.length_a   1.000
_cell.length_b   1.000
_cell.length_c   1.000
_cell.angle_alpha   90.00
_cell.angle_beta   90.00
_cell.angle_gamma   90.00
#
_symmetry.space_group_name_H-M   'P 1'
#
loop_
_entity.id
_entity.type
_entity.pdbx_description
1 polymer ?
#
loop_
_entity_poly.entity_id
_entity_poly.type
_entity_poly.pdbx_seq_one_letter_code
_entity_poly.pdbx_strand_id
1 'polypeptide(L)'
;MRIQGILAFLIIYIVWGSTFLAIRYAVETIPPFLTAATRHLIAGAILLAWAWRNGERPSKEAWRAGLVLGFLFFLVGHGTLHWAEQK
;
A
#
# COMPACT_ATOMS: atom_id res chain seq x y z
N MET A 1 11.46 -9.06 -25.36
CA MET A 1 10.81 -8.23 -24.33
C MET A 1 10.97 -6.77 -24.73
N ARG A 2 9.89 -6.00 -24.93
CA ARG A 2 9.98 -4.56 -25.29
C ARG A 2 10.70 -3.79 -24.17
N ILE A 3 11.53 -2.80 -24.51
CA ILE A 3 12.29 -1.95 -23.56
C ILE A 3 11.39 -1.39 -22.44
N GLN A 4 10.15 -1.04 -22.76
CA GLN A 4 9.12 -0.60 -21.81
C GLN A 4 8.92 -1.58 -20.64
N GLY A 5 8.92 -2.89 -20.91
CA GLY A 5 8.79 -3.90 -19.88
C GLY A 5 9.99 -3.93 -18.92
N ILE A 6 11.20 -3.83 -19.46
CA ILE A 6 12.44 -3.78 -18.66
C ILE A 6 12.42 -2.56 -17.75
N LEU A 7 12.05 -1.39 -18.27
CA LEU A 7 11.96 -0.16 -17.48
C LEU A 7 10.88 -0.26 -16.39
N ALA A 8 9.73 -0.86 -16.68
CA ALA A 8 8.68 -1.08 -15.68
C ALA A 8 9.17 -1.98 -14.53
N PHE A 9 9.86 -3.08 -14.84
CA PHE A 9 10.44 -3.95 -13.81
C PHE A 9 11.51 -3.23 -12.99
N LEU A 10 12.38 -2.45 -13.62
CA LEU A 10 13.40 -1.68 -12.92
C LEU A 10 12.78 -0.70 -11.92
N ILE A 11 11.72 0.01 -12.33
CA ILE A 11 10.98 0.93 -11.46
C ILE A 11 10.37 0.18 -10.28
N ILE A 12 9.70 -0.95 -10.54
CA ILE A 12 9.10 -1.75 -9.46
C ILE A 12 10.17 -2.21 -8.47
N TYR A 13 11.32 -2.72 -8.95
CA TYR A 13 12.40 -3.16 -8.07
C TYR A 13 12.95 -2.03 -7.20
N ILE A 14 13.17 -0.85 -7.78
CA ILE A 14 13.70 0.29 -7.04
C ILE A 14 12.66 0.80 -6.03
N VAL A 15 11.42 1.02 -6.48
CA VAL A 15 10.35 1.60 -5.64
C VAL A 15 9.94 0.62 -4.54
N TRP A 16 9.72 -0.65 -4.86
CA TRP A 16 9.34 -1.63 -3.84
C TRP A 16 10.52 -2.02 -2.96
N GLY A 17 11.72 -2.16 -3.52
CA GLY A 17 12.94 -2.44 -2.74
C GLY A 17 13.22 -1.35 -1.71
N SER A 18 13.19 -0.08 -2.12
CA SER A 18 13.36 1.07 -1.21
C SER A 18 12.25 1.17 -0.16
N THR A 19 11.05 0.70 -0.48
CA THR A 19 9.94 0.66 0.48
C THR A 19 10.23 -0.28 1.64
N PHE A 20 10.82 -1.46 1.41
CA PHE A 20 11.19 -2.37 2.50
C PHE A 20 12.22 -1.73 3.43
N LEU A 21 13.23 -1.07 2.85
CA LEU A 21 14.22 -0.31 3.62
C LEU A 21 13.58 0.82 4.44
N ALA A 22 12.65 1.57 3.85
CA ALA A 22 11.92 2.63 4.56
C ALA A 22 11.06 2.07 5.71
N ILE A 23 10.42 0.92 5.52
CA ILE A 23 9.65 0.24 6.58
C ILE A 23 10.58 -0.15 7.72
N ARG A 24 11.71 -0.79 7.42
CA ARG A 24 12.71 -1.21 8.42
C ARG A 24 13.12 -0.06 9.33
N TYR A 25 13.44 1.11 8.76
CA TYR A 25 13.78 2.30 9.55
C TYR A 25 12.58 2.90 10.29
N ALA A 26 11.40 2.95 9.67
CA ALA A 26 10.22 3.54 10.30
C ALA A 26 9.78 2.76 11.55
N VAL A 27 9.86 1.43 11.51
CA VAL A 27 9.43 0.58 12.63
C VAL A 27 10.35 0.62 13.84
N GLU A 28 11.54 1.21 13.72
CA GLU A 28 12.44 1.47 14.86
C GLU A 28 11.88 2.51 15.83
N THR A 29 11.03 3.42 15.36
CA THR A 29 10.51 4.55 16.15
C THR A 29 8.98 4.63 16.17
N ILE A 30 8.31 4.08 15.16
CA ILE A 30 6.85 4.11 15.02
C ILE A 30 6.33 2.67 15.09
N PRO A 31 5.27 2.38 15.87
CA PRO A 31 4.67 1.04 15.91
C PRO A 31 4.33 0.52 14.50
N PRO A 32 4.59 -0.76 14.19
CA PRO A 32 4.61 -1.29 12.83
C PRO A 32 3.25 -1.18 12.14
N PHE A 33 2.17 -1.49 12.88
CA PHE A 33 0.82 -1.35 12.37
C PHE A 33 0.41 0.11 12.17
N LEU A 34 0.95 1.05 12.95
CA LEU A 34 0.68 2.48 12.77
C LEU A 34 1.39 3.00 11.51
N THR A 35 2.65 2.60 11.30
CA THR A 35 3.38 2.87 10.04
C THR A 35 2.63 2.34 8.83
N ALA A 36 2.18 1.08 8.90
CA ALA A 36 1.39 0.46 7.83
C ALA A 36 0.05 1.20 7.63
N ALA A 37 -0.72 1.42 8.68
CA ALA A 37 -2.03 2.06 8.61
C ALA A 37 -1.94 3.47 8.00
N THR A 38 -1.00 4.28 8.49
CA THR A 38 -0.83 5.68 8.05
C THR A 38 -0.60 5.74 6.54
N ARG A 39 0.35 4.95 6.03
CA ARG A 39 0.68 4.91 4.60
C ARG A 39 -0.53 4.48 3.75
N HIS A 40 -1.20 3.40 4.11
CA HIS A 40 -2.29 2.85 3.31
C HIS A 40 -3.56 3.68 3.39
N LEU A 41 -3.86 4.28 4.56
CA LEU A 41 -5.01 5.18 4.72
C LEU A 41 -4.81 6.49 3.96
N ILE A 42 -3.61 7.08 3.99
CA ILE A 42 -3.31 8.28 3.20
C ILE A 42 -3.44 7.98 1.70
N ALA A 43 -2.82 6.90 1.21
CA ALA A 43 -2.92 6.51 -0.19
C ALA A 43 -4.37 6.23 -0.62
N GLY A 44 -5.10 5.46 0.19
CA GLY A 44 -6.52 5.15 -0.06
C GLY A 44 -7.41 6.39 -0.06
N ALA A 45 -7.19 7.33 0.86
CA ALA A 45 -7.93 8.59 0.93
C ALA A 45 -7.67 9.46 -0.30
N ILE A 46 -6.41 9.57 -0.74
CA ILE A 46 -6.04 10.30 -1.96
C ILE A 46 -6.73 9.69 -3.18
N LEU A 47 -6.69 8.37 -3.34
CA LEU A 47 -7.32 7.68 -4.46
C LEU A 47 -8.85 7.79 -4.42
N LEU A 48 -9.46 7.70 -3.24
CA LEU A 48 -10.91 7.86 -3.08
C LEU A 48 -11.35 9.29 -3.40
N ALA A 49 -10.61 10.29 -2.93
CA ALA A 49 -10.86 11.69 -3.25
C ALA A 49 -10.71 11.95 -4.76
N TRP A 50 -9.71 11.34 -5.39
CA TRP A 50 -9.52 11.40 -6.84
C TRP A 50 -10.68 10.77 -7.61
N ALA A 51 -11.14 9.58 -7.21
CA ALA A 51 -12.30 8.92 -7.81
C ALA A 51 -13.56 9.80 -7.70
N TRP A 52 -13.85 10.32 -6.51
CA TRP A 52 -14.98 11.22 -6.31
C TRP A 52 -14.89 12.49 -7.15
N ARG A 53 -13.69 13.07 -7.29
CA ARG A 53 -13.45 14.23 -8.16
C ARG A 53 -13.78 13.94 -9.63
N ASN A 54 -13.56 12.71 -10.08
CA ASN A 54 -13.86 12.29 -11.45
C ASN A 54 -15.31 11.81 -11.62
N GLY A 55 -16.16 11.95 -10.59
CA GLY A 55 -17.56 11.51 -10.62
C GLY A 55 -17.76 10.03 -10.34
N GLU A 56 -16.68 9.27 -10.08
CA GLU A 56 -16.75 7.86 -9.73
C GLU A 56 -17.10 7.71 -8.25
N ARG A 57 -18.30 7.20 -7.97
CA ARG A 57 -18.75 6.92 -6.61
C ARG A 57 -18.81 5.41 -6.39
N PRO A 58 -18.00 4.83 -5.48
CA PRO A 58 -18.02 3.40 -5.25
C PRO A 58 -19.41 2.94 -4.80
N SER A 59 -19.93 1.89 -5.43
CA SER A 59 -21.17 1.24 -5.01
C SER A 59 -20.99 0.55 -3.65
N LYS A 60 -22.10 0.09 -3.04
CA LYS A 60 -22.03 -0.66 -1.78
C LYS A 60 -21.23 -1.96 -1.94
N GLU A 61 -21.34 -2.61 -3.10
CA GLU A 61 -20.61 -3.82 -3.46
C GLU A 61 -19.12 -3.52 -3.59
N ALA A 62 -18.75 -2.41 -4.24
CA ALA A 62 -17.36 -1.96 -4.35
C ALA A 62 -16.76 -1.65 -2.98
N TRP A 63 -17.51 -1.03 -2.07
CA TRP A 63 -17.09 -0.80 -0.69
C TRP A 63 -16.83 -2.11 0.06
N ARG A 64 -17.75 -3.09 -0.05
CA ARG A 64 -17.59 -4.40 0.58
C ARG A 64 -16.36 -5.14 0.03
N ALA A 65 -16.21 -5.18 -1.29
CA ALA A 65 -15.05 -5.79 -1.93
C ALA A 65 -13.75 -5.08 -1.51
N GLY A 66 -13.74 -3.76 -1.50
CA GLY A 66 -12.60 -2.95 -1.06
C GLY A 66 -12.22 -3.20 0.40
N LEU A 67 -13.19 -3.34 1.31
CA LEU A 67 -12.93 -3.68 2.71
C LEU A 67 -12.31 -5.08 2.86
N VAL A 68 -12.84 -6.08 2.15
CA VAL A 68 -12.29 -7.45 2.20
C VAL A 68 -10.88 -7.50 1.61
N LEU A 69 -10.68 -6.92 0.43
CA LEU A 69 -9.38 -6.88 -0.22
C LEU A 69 -8.37 -6.07 0.61
N GLY A 70 -8.78 -4.92 1.14
CA GLY A 70 -7.94 -4.10 2.01
C GLY A 70 -7.52 -4.82 3.28
N PHE A 71 -8.44 -5.54 3.92
CA PHE A 71 -8.13 -6.36 5.09
C PHE A 71 -7.10 -7.45 4.75
N LEU A 72 -7.32 -8.22 3.68
CA LEU A 72 -6.43 -9.32 3.31
C LEU A 72 -5.05 -8.84 2.82
N PHE A 73 -5.00 -7.82 1.96
CA PHE A 73 -3.74 -7.35 1.39
C PHE A 73 -2.97 -6.42 2.34
N PHE A 74 -3.63 -5.44 2.95
CA PHE A 74 -2.93 -4.39 3.69
C PHE A 74 -2.75 -4.74 5.17
N LEU A 75 -3.77 -5.30 5.83
CA LEU A 75 -3.64 -5.68 7.24
C LEU A 75 -2.94 -7.04 7.38
N VAL A 76 -3.47 -8.09 6.75
CA VAL A 76 -2.90 -9.43 6.86
C VAL A 76 -1.58 -9.53 6.10
N GLY A 77 -1.53 -9.17 4.82
CA GLY A 77 -0.30 -9.23 4.03
C GLY A 77 0.74 -8.21 4.49
N HIS A 78 0.49 -6.93 4.25
CA HIS A 78 1.47 -5.87 4.52
C HIS A 78 1.69 -5.59 6.01
N GLY A 79 0.66 -5.69 6.85
CA GLY A 79 0.78 -5.43 8.29
C GLY A 79 1.68 -6.44 8.99
N THR A 80 1.53 -7.74 8.67
CA THR A 80 2.43 -8.78 9.21
C THR A 80 3.86 -8.63 8.68
N LEU A 81 4.03 -8.11 7.46
CA LEU A 81 5.35 -7.77 6.94
C LEU A 81 6.02 -6.65 7.77
N HIS A 82 5.31 -5.58 8.11
CA HIS A 82 5.87 -4.52 8.97
C HIS A 82 6.24 -5.05 10.36
N TRP A 83 5.45 -6.00 10.88
CA TRP A 83 5.77 -6.68 12.13
C TRP A 83 7.06 -7.51 12.03
N ALA A 84 7.27 -8.21 10.90
CA ALA A 84 8.46 -9.02 10.68
C ALA A 84 9.74 -8.16 10.59
N GLU A 85 9.67 -6.96 10.03
CA GLU A 85 10.79 -6.01 9.86
C GLU A 85 11.27 -5.35 11.18
N GLN A 86 10.66 -5.66 12.33
CA GLN A 86 11.11 -5.14 13.62
C GLN A 86 12.41 -5.78 14.13
N LYS A 87 12.84 -6.91 13.55
CA LYS A 87 14.02 -7.67 13.96
C LYS A 87 15.20 -7.37 13.06
#